data_AF-A0A7C5PKJ2-F1
#
_entry.id   AF-A0A7C5PKJ2-F1
#
_cell.length_a   1.000
_cell.length_b   1.000
_cell.length_c   1.000
_cell.angle_alpha   90.00
_cell.angle_beta   90.00
_cell.angle_gamma   90.00
#
_symmetry.space_group_name_H-M   'P 1'
#
loop_
_entity.id
_entity.type
_entity.pdbx_description
1 polymer ?
#
loop_
_entity_poly.entity_id
_entity_poly.type
_entity_poly.pdbx_seq_one_letter_code
_entity_poly.pdbx_strand_id
1 'polypeptide(L)'
;LVRVNLPISVALVWLTNPVTMPPVFYCNYLVGTWLLGQPEDVGEFHMTLEWIGSQLHAIWLPLYVGSAVVGVVAGLLGYVIVRGLWRWHLVRHYHARRRRRAARRSG
;
A
#
# COMPACT_ATOMS: atom_id res chain seq x y z
N LEU A 1 -26.01 2.77 13.26
CA LEU A 1 -26.06 3.23 11.85
C LEU A 1 -24.66 3.15 11.26
N VAL A 2 -24.48 2.17 10.36
CA VAL A 2 -23.31 1.86 9.51
C VAL A 2 -21.97 1.59 10.24
N ARG A 3 -21.67 0.33 10.54
CA ARG A 3 -20.28 -0.15 10.82
C ARG A 3 -19.76 -0.96 9.64
N VAL A 4 -19.85 -0.39 8.44
CA VAL A 4 -19.19 -0.95 7.26
C VAL A 4 -17.71 -0.65 7.41
N ASN A 5 -16.84 -1.66 7.26
CA ASN A 5 -15.40 -1.46 7.06
C ASN A 5 -15.16 -0.91 5.65
N LEU A 6 -15.62 0.32 5.40
CA LEU A 6 -15.52 1.03 4.13
C LEU A 6 -14.09 0.99 3.53
N PRO A 7 -13.00 0.98 4.34
CA PRO A 7 -11.65 0.80 3.82
C PRO A 7 -11.37 -0.59 3.22
N ILE A 8 -11.94 -1.66 3.77
CA ILE A 8 -11.82 -3.03 3.23
C ILE A 8 -12.53 -3.14 1.88
N SER A 9 -13.67 -2.46 1.71
CA SER A 9 -14.41 -2.40 0.44
C SER A 9 -13.71 -1.60 -0.67
N VAL A 10 -12.85 -0.64 -0.34
CA VAL A 10 -11.98 0.08 -1.29
C VAL A 10 -10.70 -0.72 -1.60
N ALA A 11 -10.15 -1.41 -0.59
CA ALA A 11 -8.97 -2.25 -0.74
C ALA A 11 -9.19 -3.47 -1.65
N LEU A 12 -10.44 -3.98 -1.76
CA LEU A 12 -10.77 -5.11 -2.65
C LEU A 12 -10.93 -4.71 -4.13
N VAL A 13 -11.32 -3.47 -4.42
CA VAL A 13 -11.48 -2.95 -5.79
C VAL A 13 -10.14 -2.66 -6.45
N TRP A 14 -9.11 -2.36 -5.66
CA TRP A 14 -7.74 -2.14 -6.13
C TRP A 14 -6.92 -3.43 -6.34
N LEU A 15 -7.46 -4.60 -5.96
CA LEU A 15 -6.77 -5.88 -6.07
C LEU A 15 -6.64 -6.38 -7.53
N THR A 16 -7.46 -5.89 -8.49
CA THR A 16 -7.55 -6.41 -9.87
C THR A 16 -8.10 -5.41 -10.93
N ASN A 17 -7.90 -4.09 -10.78
CA ASN A 17 -8.40 -3.16 -11.81
C ASN A 17 -7.36 -2.90 -12.92
N PRO A 18 -7.71 -3.02 -14.23
CA PRO A 18 -6.77 -2.91 -15.37
C PRO A 18 -5.94 -1.62 -15.41
N VAL A 19 -6.42 -0.56 -14.76
CA VAL A 19 -5.75 0.75 -14.75
C VAL A 19 -4.66 0.82 -13.67
N THR A 20 -4.80 0.08 -12.58
CA THR A 20 -3.89 0.16 -11.42
C THR A 20 -2.90 -0.97 -11.32
N MET A 21 -3.16 -2.09 -11.99
CA MET A 21 -2.13 -3.09 -12.26
C MET A 21 -0.86 -2.51 -12.92
N PRO A 22 -0.92 -1.76 -14.05
CA PRO A 22 0.27 -1.23 -14.72
C PRO A 22 1.26 -0.51 -13.80
N PRO A 23 0.85 0.54 -13.07
CA PRO A 23 1.78 1.29 -12.25
C PRO A 23 2.29 0.46 -11.07
N VAL A 24 1.46 -0.41 -10.48
CA VAL A 24 1.89 -1.27 -9.36
C VAL A 24 2.95 -2.25 -9.82
N PHE A 25 2.73 -2.98 -10.93
CA PHE A 25 3.70 -3.92 -11.47
C PHE A 25 5.00 -3.23 -11.91
N TYR A 26 4.91 -2.04 -12.52
CA TYR A 26 6.06 -1.25 -12.93
C TYR A 26 6.92 -0.79 -11.74
N CYS A 27 6.30 -0.19 -10.72
CA CYS A 27 7.01 0.22 -9.50
C CYS A 27 7.71 -0.97 -8.84
N ASN A 28 7.04 -2.11 -8.86
CA ASN A 28 7.53 -3.32 -8.24
C ASN A 28 8.69 -3.96 -9.01
N TYR A 29 8.62 -3.93 -10.35
CA TYR A 29 9.74 -4.30 -11.22
C TYR A 29 10.95 -3.39 -10.99
N LEU A 30 10.75 -2.06 -10.93
CA LEU A 30 11.82 -1.09 -10.71
C LEU A 30 12.54 -1.31 -9.38
N VAL A 31 11.80 -1.57 -8.30
CA VAL A 31 12.40 -1.92 -6.99
C VAL A 31 13.18 -3.23 -7.09
N GLY A 32 12.64 -4.21 -7.83
CA GLY A 32 13.28 -5.49 -8.06
C GLY A 32 14.59 -5.40 -8.84
N THR A 33 14.59 -4.71 -9.99
CA THR A 33 15.78 -4.52 -10.83
C THR A 33 16.85 -3.72 -10.11
N TRP A 34 16.45 -2.67 -9.38
CA TRP A 34 17.34 -1.91 -8.52
C TRP A 34 18.01 -2.79 -7.46
N LEU A 35 17.24 -3.69 -6.82
CA LEU A 35 17.79 -4.60 -5.80
C LEU A 35 18.70 -5.69 -6.39
N LEU A 36 18.38 -6.18 -7.59
CA LEU A 36 19.14 -7.22 -8.28
C LEU A 36 20.34 -6.68 -9.07
N GLY A 37 20.48 -5.35 -9.20
CA GLY A 37 21.54 -4.73 -9.99
C GLY A 37 21.49 -5.08 -11.48
N GLN A 38 20.32 -5.49 -11.98
CA GLN A 38 20.12 -5.85 -13.39
C GLN A 38 19.83 -4.57 -14.19
N PRO A 39 20.40 -4.42 -15.41
CA PRO A 39 20.07 -3.30 -16.26
C PRO A 39 18.55 -3.29 -16.53
N GLU A 40 17.95 -2.10 -16.48
CA GLU A 40 16.51 -1.86 -16.69
C GLU A 40 16.03 -2.17 -18.13
N ASP A 41 16.86 -2.85 -18.92
CA ASP A 41 16.77 -2.98 -20.38
C ASP A 41 15.90 -4.18 -20.80
N VAL A 42 14.69 -4.27 -20.23
CA VAL A 42 13.60 -4.96 -20.91
C VAL A 42 12.93 -3.91 -21.79
N GLY A 43 13.42 -3.82 -23.04
CA GLY A 43 12.94 -2.88 -24.06
C GLY A 43 11.41 -2.74 -24.05
N GLU A 44 10.95 -1.50 -24.21
CA GLU A 44 9.58 -1.01 -23.98
C GLU A 44 8.64 -2.02 -23.28
N PHE A 45 8.37 -1.78 -22.00
CA PHE A 45 7.36 -2.53 -21.25
C PHE A 45 5.99 -2.41 -21.94
N HIS A 46 5.64 -3.40 -22.75
CA HIS A 46 4.33 -3.50 -23.39
C HIS A 46 3.50 -4.48 -22.58
N MET A 47 2.46 -3.99 -21.92
CA MET A 47 1.63 -4.85 -21.07
C MET A 47 0.60 -5.66 -21.89
N THR A 48 1.08 -6.35 -22.92
CA THR A 48 0.32 -7.30 -23.72
C THR A 48 0.60 -8.72 -23.24
N LEU A 49 -0.40 -9.60 -23.30
CA LEU A 49 -0.24 -11.00 -22.87
C LEU A 49 0.87 -11.73 -23.66
N GLU A 50 1.07 -11.35 -24.92
CA GLU A 50 2.11 -11.91 -25.82
C GLU A 50 3.53 -11.48 -25.41
N TRP A 51 3.71 -10.21 -25.01
CA TRP A 51 4.98 -9.72 -24.48
C TRP A 51 5.28 -10.31 -23.11
N ILE A 52 4.27 -10.37 -22.24
CA ILE A 52 4.36 -11.01 -20.92
C ILE A 52 4.79 -12.47 -21.07
N GLY A 53 4.22 -13.24 -22.01
CA GLY A 53 4.58 -14.63 -22.23
C GLY A 53 6.00 -14.84 -22.74
N SER A 54 6.48 -13.96 -23.63
CA SER A 54 7.83 -14.04 -24.23
C SER A 54 8.94 -13.55 -23.30
N GLN A 55 8.66 -12.55 -22.47
CA GLN A 55 9.62 -11.96 -21.52
C GLN A 55 9.39 -12.42 -20.07
N LEU A 56 8.43 -13.32 -19.83
CA LEU A 56 8.03 -13.78 -18.50
C LEU A 56 9.25 -14.24 -17.69
N HIS A 57 10.14 -14.99 -18.35
CA HIS A 57 11.31 -15.62 -17.75
C HIS A 57 12.40 -14.62 -17.31
N ALA A 58 12.44 -13.42 -17.89
CA ALA A 58 13.36 -12.36 -17.49
C ALA A 58 12.76 -11.43 -16.42
N ILE A 59 11.44 -11.20 -16.48
CA ILE A 59 10.76 -10.19 -15.64
C ILE A 59 10.26 -10.78 -14.32
N TRP A 60 9.92 -12.07 -14.26
CA TRP A 60 9.31 -12.66 -13.06
C TRP A 60 10.19 -12.53 -11.81
N LEU A 61 11.52 -12.66 -11.95
CA LEU A 61 12.45 -12.62 -10.83
C LEU A 61 12.51 -11.24 -10.16
N PRO A 62 12.84 -10.13 -10.87
CA PRO A 62 12.80 -8.81 -10.27
C PRO A 62 11.40 -8.45 -9.76
N LEU A 63 10.35 -8.82 -10.49
CA LEU A 63 8.99 -8.53 -10.06
C LEU A 63 8.60 -9.28 -8.77
N TYR A 64 8.98 -10.54 -8.62
CA TYR A 64 8.73 -11.31 -7.40
C TYR A 64 9.52 -10.75 -6.21
N VAL A 65 10.80 -10.46 -6.42
CA VAL A 65 11.67 -9.90 -5.38
C VAL A 65 11.18 -8.52 -4.95
N GLY A 66 10.85 -7.66 -5.92
CA GLY A 66 10.27 -6.35 -5.66
C GLY A 66 8.95 -6.46 -4.88
N SER A 67 8.07 -7.41 -5.23
CA SER A 67 6.75 -7.54 -4.56
C SER A 67 6.88 -8.00 -3.13
N ALA A 68 7.79 -8.93 -2.87
CA ALA A 68 8.09 -9.34 -1.50
C ALA A 68 8.55 -8.15 -0.66
N VAL A 69 9.49 -7.34 -1.17
CA VAL A 69 10.04 -6.19 -0.45
C VAL A 69 8.98 -5.09 -0.27
N VAL A 70 8.33 -4.65 -1.35
CA VAL A 70 7.30 -3.62 -1.32
C VAL A 70 6.13 -4.05 -0.43
N GLY A 71 5.72 -5.32 -0.51
CA GLY A 71 4.66 -5.88 0.33
C GLY A 71 5.00 -5.87 1.82
N VAL A 72 6.22 -6.27 2.18
CA VAL A 72 6.70 -6.23 3.58
C VAL A 72 6.75 -4.79 4.09
N VAL A 73 7.31 -3.86 3.30
CA VAL A 73 7.40 -2.44 3.66
C VAL A 73 6.01 -1.81 3.79
N ALA A 74 5.11 -2.05 2.84
CA ALA A 74 3.73 -1.56 2.87
C ALA A 74 2.96 -2.13 4.07
N GLY A 75 3.14 -3.41 4.40
CA GLY A 75 2.54 -4.05 5.57
C GLY A 75 3.02 -3.43 6.89
N LEU A 76 4.33 -3.22 7.03
CA LEU A 76 4.93 -2.53 8.18
C LEU A 76 4.41 -1.10 8.32
N LEU A 77 4.41 -0.33 7.23
CA LEU A 77 3.89 1.04 7.21
C LEU A 77 2.41 1.08 7.58
N GLY A 78 1.59 0.20 7.00
CA GLY A 78 0.17 0.09 7.30
C GLY A 78 -0.08 -0.20 8.78
N TYR A 79 0.68 -1.13 9.38
CA TYR A 79 0.60 -1.43 10.80
C TYR A 79 0.93 -0.21 11.68
N VAL A 80 2.04 0.48 11.38
CA VAL A 80 2.47 1.67 12.13
C VAL A 80 1.44 2.80 12.01
N ILE A 81 0.91 3.05 10.80
CA ILE A 81 -0.11 4.07 10.55
C ILE A 81 -1.38 3.77 11.33
N VAL A 82 -1.91 2.56 11.25
CA VAL A 82 -3.14 2.17 11.97
C VAL A 82 -2.94 2.30 13.48
N ARG A 83 -1.79 1.85 14.00
CA ARG A 83 -1.46 1.97 15.42
C ARG A 83 -1.33 3.43 15.87
N GLY A 84 -0.72 4.28 15.04
CA GLY A 84 -0.59 5.71 15.28
C GLY A 84 -1.94 6.43 15.30
N LEU A 85 -2.77 6.19 14.28
CA LEU A 85 -4.13 6.73 14.20
C LEU A 85 -4.99 6.29 15.37
N TRP A 86 -4.91 5.03 15.80
CA TRP A 86 -5.60 4.53 16.98
C TRP A 86 -5.18 5.29 18.24
N ARG A 87 -3.86 5.46 18.46
CA ARG A 87 -3.32 6.19 19.60
C ARG A 87 -3.78 7.65 19.62
N TRP A 88 -3.72 8.32 18.48
CA TRP A 88 -4.18 9.70 18.34
C TRP A 88 -5.68 9.84 18.61
N HIS A 89 -6.48 8.94 18.04
CA HIS A 89 -7.93 8.92 18.24
C HIS A 89 -8.29 8.73 19.72
N LEU A 90 -7.61 7.81 20.42
CA LEU A 90 -7.83 7.54 21.84
C LEU A 90 -7.45 8.73 22.75
N VAL A 91 -6.27 9.33 22.54
CA VAL A 91 -5.80 10.49 23.31
C VAL A 91 -6.70 11.70 23.09
N ARG A 92 -7.11 11.97 21.84
CA ARG A 92 -8.04 13.05 21.51
C ARG A 92 -9.40 12.86 22.19
N HIS A 93 -9.91 11.64 22.22
CA HIS A 93 -11.17 11.33 22.90
C HIS A 93 -11.08 11.48 24.42
N TYR A 94 -9.93 11.16 25.02
CA TYR A 94 -9.69 11.34 26.46
C TYR A 94 -9.56 12.82 26.86
N HIS A 95 -8.84 13.63 26.08
CA HIS A 95 -8.73 15.08 26.31
C HIS A 95 -10.05 15.82 26.09
N ALA A 96 -10.87 15.39 25.13
CA ALA A 96 -12.20 15.96 24.91
C ALA A 96 -13.11 15.81 26.14
N ARG A 97 -12.96 14.74 26.92
CA ARG A 97 -13.71 14.54 28.18
C ARG A 97 -13.19 15.41 29.33
N ARG A 98 -11.87 15.61 29.43
CA ARG A 98 -11.28 16.51 30.46
C ARG A 98 -11.65 17.98 30.23
N ARG A 99 -11.65 18.47 28.97
CA ARG A 99 -12.03 19.85 28.64
C ARG A 99 -13.49 20.16 29.01
N ARG A 100 -14.41 19.22 28.81
CA ARG A 100 -15.83 19.37 29.21
C ARG A 100 -16.03 19.45 30.73
N ARG A 101 -15.16 18.82 31.52
CA ARG A 101 -15.21 18.88 32.99
C ARG A 101 -14.64 20.19 33.55
N ALA A 102 -13.61 20.75 32.92
CA ALA A 102 -13.04 22.05 33.30
C ALA A 102 -14.00 23.22 32.99
N ALA A 103 -14.69 23.17 31.84
CA ALA A 103 -15.67 24.20 31.46
C ALA A 103 -16.90 24.27 32.39
N ARG A 104 -17.27 23.15 33.04
CA ARG A 104 -18.39 23.10 34.01
C ARG A 104 -18.04 23.59 35.42
N ARG A 105 -16.76 23.87 35.71
CA ARG A 105 -16.29 24.35 37.02
C ARG A 105 -16.01 25.85 37.06
N SER A 106 -16.15 26.54 35.92
CA SER A 106 -15.78 27.95 35.74
C SER A 106 -16.99 28.86 35.43
N GLY A 107 -18.22 28.33 35.57
CA GLY A 107 -19.47 29.08 35.51
C GLY A 107 -20.37 28.61 36.63
#